data_AF-A0ABD3M318-F1
#
_entry.id   AF-A0ABD3M318-F1
#
_cell.length_a   1.000
_cell.length_b   1.000
_cell.length_c   1.000
_cell.angle_alpha   90.00
_cell.angle_beta   90.00
_cell.angle_gamma   90.00
#
_symmetry.space_group_name_H-M   'P 1'
#
loop_
_entity.id
_entity.type
_entity.pdbx_description
1 polymer ?
#
loop_
_entity_poly.entity_id
_entity_poly.type
_entity_poly.pdbx_seq_one_letter_code
_entity_poly.pdbx_strand_id
1 'polypeptide(L)'
;MKPLLLATLFLLSSLLASSANADDGSEFELKASEPVHVDHVYTYGAPSVVTGTPISHPNNECIPGIRVYNEDVDVVECSWYEKLWCTPGKQVTNVDFASQINLKNGYLHPKMATLVVRLVDGSNVEYTYQPCHSYTSSVEEYQLWPDANLPSNMFNNNHGIAEFYITRLAQVTDSVKGLSLQYASVSVCVQKSSFDEVKYCIENFEEETAVGNEGVAHAGWEPFAYMKSETEGMLSDSDTVIVLKKDNTSTNYRSCIIGFQGSDSLLDFSNFVSSNNEETSYCGRYGVHTGTANELWHLTHDSQYASEIVPALESCHEVTCVGHSLGGALCSLFTMCANRGLEYLQNNNDSDLMFEEDANHWDDYNSLIWTKKSYVTDESSW
;
A
#
# COMPACT_ATOMS: atom_id res chain seq x y z
N MET A 1 -71.19 25.87 29.28
CA MET A 1 -70.26 24.79 29.69
C MET A 1 -69.12 24.77 28.68
N LYS A 2 -67.90 24.59 29.20
CA LYS A 2 -66.59 24.58 28.51
C LYS A 2 -66.30 23.17 27.91
N PRO A 3 -65.20 22.94 27.15
CA PRO A 3 -65.22 22.50 25.76
C PRO A 3 -64.84 21.01 25.55
N LEU A 4 -64.90 20.55 24.28
CA LEU A 4 -64.55 19.21 23.82
C LEU A 4 -63.21 19.21 23.05
N LEU A 5 -62.40 18.17 23.28
CA LEU A 5 -61.04 17.97 22.74
C LEU A 5 -61.02 17.07 21.49
N LEU A 6 -59.99 17.28 20.68
CA LEU A 6 -59.57 16.64 19.42
C LEU A 6 -59.37 15.11 19.46
N ALA A 7 -59.51 14.50 18.27
CA ALA A 7 -58.55 13.50 17.78
C ALA A 7 -58.49 13.53 16.23
N THR A 8 -57.31 13.77 15.67
CA THR A 8 -56.99 13.72 14.23
C THR A 8 -56.06 12.55 13.95
N LEU A 9 -56.42 11.72 12.95
CA LEU A 9 -55.60 10.64 12.38
C LEU A 9 -54.92 11.16 11.10
N PHE A 10 -53.62 10.90 10.96
CA PHE A 10 -52.83 11.19 9.75
C PHE A 10 -52.89 10.01 8.77
N LEU A 11 -53.01 10.29 7.47
CA LEU A 11 -52.74 9.34 6.39
C LEU A 11 -52.18 10.09 5.16
N LEU A 12 -51.04 9.59 4.66
CA LEU A 12 -50.28 10.05 3.50
C LEU A 12 -51.10 9.97 2.19
N SER A 13 -50.82 10.88 1.24
CA SER A 13 -50.61 10.52 -0.19
C SER A 13 -50.13 11.72 -1.03
N SER A 14 -48.97 11.51 -1.66
CA SER A 14 -48.56 11.88 -3.04
C SER A 14 -49.12 13.15 -3.71
N LEU A 15 -48.21 14.01 -4.17
CA LEU A 15 -48.42 14.83 -5.38
C LEU A 15 -47.07 15.14 -6.07
N LEU A 16 -46.83 14.49 -7.20
CA LEU A 16 -46.00 15.00 -8.28
C LEU A 16 -46.90 15.82 -9.21
N ALA A 17 -46.55 17.09 -9.44
CA ALA A 17 -47.03 17.85 -10.58
C ALA A 17 -45.98 18.89 -10.97
N SER A 18 -45.33 18.65 -12.10
CA SER A 18 -44.53 19.60 -12.86
C SER A 18 -45.38 20.72 -13.46
N SER A 19 -44.90 21.96 -13.44
CA SER A 19 -44.86 22.79 -14.66
C SER A 19 -44.00 24.03 -14.43
N ALA A 20 -43.31 24.39 -15.51
CA ALA A 20 -42.17 25.28 -15.61
C ALA A 20 -42.43 26.76 -15.28
N ASN A 21 -41.37 27.44 -14.83
CA ASN A 21 -41.02 28.75 -15.36
C ASN A 21 -39.51 28.93 -15.28
N ALA A 22 -38.95 29.46 -16.37
CA ALA A 22 -37.54 29.73 -16.57
C ALA A 22 -37.03 30.79 -15.60
N ASP A 23 -35.91 30.51 -14.96
CA ASP A 23 -34.97 31.54 -14.52
C ASP A 23 -33.56 31.03 -14.78
N ASP A 24 -32.77 31.91 -15.39
CA ASP A 24 -31.44 31.69 -15.94
C ASP A 24 -30.41 31.72 -14.80
N GLY A 25 -30.15 30.55 -14.23
CA GLY A 25 -29.06 30.33 -13.30
C GLY A 25 -28.26 29.14 -13.80
N SER A 26 -27.09 29.40 -14.39
CA SER A 26 -26.10 28.38 -14.69
C SER A 26 -25.64 27.74 -13.37
N GLU A 27 -26.33 26.71 -12.95
CA GLU A 27 -25.90 25.82 -11.89
C GLU A 27 -24.65 25.10 -12.43
N PHE A 28 -23.48 25.57 -11.97
CA PHE A 28 -22.20 24.91 -12.21
C PHE A 28 -22.27 23.56 -11.50
N GLU A 29 -22.74 22.54 -12.21
CA GLU A 29 -22.63 21.16 -11.77
C GLU A 29 -21.14 20.80 -11.89
N LEU A 30 -20.40 21.00 -10.79
CA LEU A 30 -19.10 20.38 -10.59
C LEU A 30 -19.31 18.88 -10.77
N LYS A 31 -19.01 18.36 -11.95
CA LYS A 31 -18.81 16.92 -12.11
C LYS A 31 -17.71 16.54 -11.14
N ALA A 32 -18.08 15.91 -10.04
CA ALA A 32 -17.13 15.26 -9.15
C ALA A 32 -16.27 14.34 -10.03
N SER A 33 -15.01 14.73 -10.21
CA SER A 33 -14.03 13.87 -10.86
C SER A 33 -13.91 12.60 -10.01
N GLU A 34 -13.98 11.44 -10.65
CA GLU A 34 -13.78 10.17 -9.95
C GLU A 34 -12.47 10.21 -9.16
N PRO A 35 -12.44 9.71 -7.91
CA PRO A 35 -11.21 9.58 -7.14
C PRO A 35 -10.16 8.83 -7.97
N VAL A 36 -8.93 9.33 -7.96
CA VAL A 36 -7.84 8.63 -8.63
C VAL A 36 -7.44 7.46 -7.73
N HIS A 37 -7.31 6.29 -8.33
CA HIS A 37 -6.95 5.05 -7.65
C HIS A 37 -5.44 4.84 -7.64
N VAL A 38 -4.97 3.93 -6.79
CA VAL A 38 -3.63 3.35 -6.91
C VAL A 38 -3.68 2.27 -7.97
N ASP A 39 -2.97 2.50 -9.07
CA ASP A 39 -2.94 1.63 -10.24
C ASP A 39 -1.97 0.46 -10.07
N HIS A 40 -0.86 0.67 -9.36
CA HIS A 40 0.19 -0.34 -9.20
C HIS A 40 0.76 -0.36 -7.78
N VAL A 41 1.14 -1.55 -7.32
CA VAL A 41 1.79 -1.74 -6.01
C VAL A 41 3.04 -2.60 -6.15
N TYR A 42 4.17 -2.12 -5.61
CA TYR A 42 5.41 -2.87 -5.51
C TYR A 42 5.87 -2.92 -4.06
N THR A 43 5.94 -4.12 -3.51
CA THR A 43 6.34 -4.32 -2.11
C THR A 43 7.51 -5.27 -1.97
N TYR A 44 8.38 -4.98 -1.02
CA TYR A 44 9.55 -5.78 -0.71
C TYR A 44 9.55 -6.09 0.79
N GLY A 45 9.48 -7.36 1.17
CA GLY A 45 9.63 -7.68 2.59
C GLY A 45 8.47 -7.20 3.47
N ALA A 46 7.27 -7.04 2.93
CA ALA A 46 6.17 -6.36 3.63
C ALA A 46 5.32 -7.33 4.44
N PRO A 47 4.88 -6.97 5.68
CA PRO A 47 3.98 -7.79 6.48
C PRO A 47 2.56 -7.80 5.94
N SER A 48 1.80 -8.83 6.31
CA SER A 48 0.36 -8.89 6.02
C SER A 48 -0.42 -7.98 6.97
N VAL A 49 -1.48 -7.36 6.47
CA VAL A 49 -2.13 -6.22 7.16
C VAL A 49 -3.64 -6.32 7.31
N VAL A 50 -4.30 -7.31 6.69
CA VAL A 50 -5.74 -7.51 6.86
C VAL A 50 -6.14 -8.95 7.12
N THR A 51 -7.19 -9.19 7.90
CA THR A 51 -7.84 -10.50 8.04
C THR A 51 -9.09 -10.60 7.14
N GLY A 52 -9.66 -11.81 7.05
CA GLY A 52 -10.87 -12.08 6.26
C GLY A 52 -10.58 -12.18 4.75
N THR A 53 -10.82 -11.10 4.00
CA THR A 53 -10.68 -11.07 2.53
C THR A 53 -9.41 -10.32 2.11
N PRO A 54 -8.54 -10.82 1.22
CA PRO A 54 -7.36 -10.08 0.79
C PRO A 54 -7.69 -8.68 0.26
N ILE A 55 -6.78 -7.72 0.46
CA ILE A 55 -6.85 -6.42 -0.22
C ILE A 55 -6.81 -6.67 -1.74
N SER A 56 -7.68 -6.01 -2.49
CA SER A 56 -7.81 -6.17 -3.93
C SER A 56 -8.15 -4.85 -4.62
N HIS A 57 -7.98 -4.81 -5.93
CA HIS A 57 -8.47 -3.73 -6.78
C HIS A 57 -10.02 -3.78 -6.81
N PRO A 58 -10.75 -2.73 -7.23
CA PRO A 58 -12.20 -2.77 -7.35
C PRO A 58 -12.70 -3.99 -8.13
N ASN A 59 -13.90 -4.46 -7.80
CA ASN A 59 -14.47 -5.71 -8.34
C ASN A 59 -13.69 -6.98 -7.98
N ASN A 60 -12.90 -6.95 -6.90
CA ASN A 60 -12.07 -8.06 -6.43
C ASN A 60 -11.01 -8.51 -7.46
N GLU A 61 -10.54 -7.58 -8.27
CA GLU A 61 -9.49 -7.81 -9.26
C GLU A 61 -8.10 -7.83 -8.62
N CYS A 62 -7.15 -8.42 -9.34
CA CYS A 62 -5.74 -8.36 -8.96
C CYS A 62 -5.25 -6.92 -8.95
N ILE A 63 -4.50 -6.56 -7.91
CA ILE A 63 -3.76 -5.29 -7.89
C ILE A 63 -2.56 -5.46 -8.83
N PRO A 64 -2.42 -4.62 -9.87
CA PRO A 64 -1.25 -4.64 -10.73
C PRO A 64 0.04 -4.34 -9.97
N GLY A 65 1.16 -4.88 -10.44
CA GLY A 65 2.44 -4.83 -9.75
C GLY A 65 2.82 -6.18 -9.13
N ILE A 66 3.72 -6.17 -8.16
CA ILE A 66 4.34 -7.40 -7.65
C ILE A 66 4.81 -7.26 -6.20
N ARG A 67 4.50 -8.27 -5.41
CA ARG A 67 5.02 -8.45 -4.07
C ARG A 67 6.25 -9.34 -4.14
N VAL A 68 7.35 -8.92 -3.51
CA VAL A 68 8.61 -9.66 -3.48
C VAL A 68 8.98 -10.03 -2.05
N TYR A 69 9.40 -11.28 -1.83
CA TYR A 69 10.06 -11.66 -0.59
C TYR A 69 11.21 -12.65 -0.80
N ASN A 70 12.15 -12.66 0.16
CA ASN A 70 13.36 -13.47 0.10
C ASN A 70 13.30 -14.72 0.99
N GLU A 71 13.92 -15.81 0.51
CA GLU A 71 14.22 -17.01 1.31
C GLU A 71 15.69 -17.41 1.13
N ASP A 72 16.27 -18.05 2.14
CA ASP A 72 17.55 -18.75 2.03
C ASP A 72 17.28 -20.25 2.13
N VAL A 73 17.96 -21.02 1.28
CA VAL A 73 17.71 -22.45 1.13
C VAL A 73 19.04 -23.18 1.10
N ASP A 74 19.16 -24.22 1.93
CA ASP A 74 20.28 -25.15 1.89
C ASP A 74 19.87 -26.45 1.22
N VAL A 75 20.74 -27.01 0.38
CA VAL A 75 20.59 -28.34 -0.19
C VAL A 75 21.26 -29.34 0.76
N VAL A 76 20.43 -30.04 1.54
CA VAL A 76 20.92 -31.04 2.48
C VAL A 76 21.11 -32.37 1.76
N GLU A 77 22.36 -32.84 1.70
CA GLU A 77 22.68 -34.21 1.30
C GLU A 77 22.88 -35.08 2.55
N CYS A 78 22.12 -36.18 2.65
CA CYS A 78 22.20 -37.09 3.78
C CYS A 78 23.01 -38.33 3.42
N SER A 79 23.93 -38.72 4.30
CA SER A 79 24.61 -40.01 4.16
C SER A 79 23.64 -41.17 4.44
N TRP A 80 23.97 -42.36 3.93
CA TRP A 80 23.13 -43.55 4.07
C TRP A 80 22.86 -43.96 5.53
N TYR A 81 23.74 -43.60 6.48
CA TYR A 81 23.61 -43.89 7.90
C TYR A 81 22.88 -42.79 8.70
N GLU A 82 22.59 -41.62 8.09
CA GLU A 82 21.93 -40.48 8.75
C GLU A 82 20.41 -40.45 8.50
N LYS A 83 19.89 -41.43 7.77
CA LYS A 83 18.48 -41.53 7.35
C LYS A 83 17.44 -41.44 8.48
N LEU A 84 17.82 -41.63 9.74
CA LEU A 84 16.90 -41.51 10.88
C LEU A 84 16.69 -40.06 11.36
N TRP A 85 17.61 -39.14 11.06
CA TRP A 85 17.56 -37.75 11.57
C TRP A 85 17.93 -36.68 10.53
N CYS A 86 18.23 -37.08 9.29
CA CYS A 86 18.52 -36.20 8.18
C CYS A 86 17.49 -36.40 7.06
N THR A 87 16.86 -35.31 6.62
CA THR A 87 15.91 -35.31 5.50
C THR A 87 16.59 -34.64 4.30
N PRO A 88 16.95 -35.39 3.23
CA PRO A 88 17.65 -34.82 2.10
C PRO A 88 16.72 -33.92 1.28
N GLY A 89 17.28 -32.88 0.66
CA GLY A 89 16.56 -31.96 -0.20
C GLY A 89 16.76 -30.50 0.18
N LYS A 90 16.00 -29.62 -0.50
CA LYS A 90 16.00 -28.19 -0.23
C LYS A 90 15.27 -27.90 1.08
N GLN A 91 15.96 -27.27 2.02
CA GLN A 91 15.40 -26.83 3.29
C GLN A 91 15.49 -25.31 3.35
N VAL A 92 14.37 -24.65 3.60
CA VAL A 92 14.36 -23.20 3.87
C VAL A 92 14.99 -22.98 5.24
N THR A 93 16.09 -22.24 5.29
CA THR A 93 16.87 -21.98 6.51
C THR A 93 16.64 -20.59 7.06
N ASN A 94 16.15 -19.66 6.23
CA ASN A 94 15.79 -18.32 6.64
C ASN A 94 14.77 -17.71 5.67
N VAL A 95 13.87 -16.89 6.19
CA VAL A 95 12.84 -16.17 5.42
C VAL A 95 12.78 -14.75 5.94
N ASP A 96 12.54 -13.80 5.03
CA ASP A 96 12.29 -12.42 5.38
C ASP A 96 11.21 -12.32 6.48
N PHE A 97 11.62 -11.84 7.66
CA PHE A 97 10.77 -11.93 8.84
C PHE A 97 9.54 -11.04 8.72
N ALA A 98 9.69 -9.86 8.14
CA ALA A 98 8.60 -8.92 7.96
C ALA A 98 7.55 -9.50 7.01
N SER A 99 7.95 -10.21 5.95
CA SER A 99 7.03 -10.91 5.04
C SER A 99 6.20 -12.00 5.72
N GLN A 100 6.75 -12.61 6.76
CA GLN A 100 6.11 -13.70 7.51
C GLN A 100 5.26 -13.20 8.69
N ILE A 101 5.55 -11.99 9.18
CA ILE A 101 4.85 -11.37 10.30
C ILE A 101 3.34 -11.30 10.01
N ASN A 102 2.55 -11.43 11.08
CA ASN A 102 1.09 -11.45 11.11
C ASN A 102 0.39 -12.65 10.46
N LEU A 103 1.06 -13.43 9.61
CA LEU A 103 0.46 -14.60 8.97
C LEU A 103 -0.05 -15.64 9.97
N LYS A 104 0.64 -15.87 11.09
CA LYS A 104 0.18 -16.77 12.17
C LYS A 104 -1.13 -16.31 12.82
N ASN A 105 -1.41 -15.01 12.76
CA ASN A 105 -2.59 -14.39 13.34
C ASN A 105 -3.74 -14.28 12.32
N GLY A 106 -3.60 -14.89 11.13
CA GLY A 106 -4.66 -14.93 10.11
C GLY A 106 -4.69 -13.73 9.17
N TYR A 107 -3.70 -12.84 9.23
CA TYR A 107 -3.57 -11.73 8.30
C TYR A 107 -3.09 -12.21 6.93
N LEU A 108 -3.56 -11.57 5.87
CA LEU A 108 -3.36 -11.94 4.47
C LEU A 108 -2.61 -10.84 3.73
N HIS A 109 -1.75 -11.26 2.79
CA HIS A 109 -1.15 -10.36 1.81
C HIS A 109 -2.18 -9.95 0.74
N PRO A 110 -1.98 -8.82 0.03
CA PRO A 110 -2.87 -8.40 -1.04
C PRO A 110 -2.99 -9.43 -2.17
N LYS A 111 -4.13 -9.41 -2.86
CA LYS A 111 -4.39 -10.18 -4.09
C LYS A 111 -3.61 -9.55 -5.26
N MET A 112 -2.35 -9.94 -5.41
CA MET A 112 -1.42 -9.46 -6.42
C MET A 112 -0.37 -10.50 -6.78
N ALA A 113 0.36 -10.32 -7.88
CA ALA A 113 1.41 -11.25 -8.25
C ALA A 113 2.49 -11.32 -7.17
N THR A 114 3.03 -12.51 -6.90
CA THR A 114 4.04 -12.74 -5.87
C THR A 114 5.30 -13.36 -6.47
N LEU A 115 6.46 -12.81 -6.13
CA LEU A 115 7.77 -13.29 -6.51
C LEU A 115 8.56 -13.68 -5.26
N VAL A 116 8.90 -14.97 -5.18
CA VAL A 116 9.78 -15.50 -4.15
C VAL A 116 11.18 -15.62 -4.73
N VAL A 117 12.17 -14.98 -4.10
CA VAL A 117 13.56 -15.03 -4.55
C VAL A 117 14.41 -15.77 -3.52
N ARG A 118 15.01 -16.88 -3.93
CA ARG A 118 15.71 -17.83 -3.07
C ARG A 118 17.21 -17.78 -3.31
N LEU A 119 17.99 -17.66 -2.25
CA LEU A 119 19.43 -17.90 -2.30
C LEU A 119 19.71 -19.34 -1.89
N VAL A 120 20.07 -20.18 -2.86
CA VAL A 120 20.35 -21.61 -2.69
C VAL A 120 21.85 -21.80 -2.44
N ASP A 121 22.19 -22.53 -1.37
CA ASP A 121 23.58 -22.81 -0.94
C ASP A 121 24.45 -21.53 -0.90
N GLY A 122 23.85 -20.43 -0.44
CA GLY A 122 24.52 -19.14 -0.24
C GLY A 122 24.99 -18.42 -1.52
N SER A 123 24.71 -18.92 -2.72
CA SER A 123 25.25 -18.32 -3.95
C SER A 123 24.35 -18.40 -5.19
N ASN A 124 23.50 -19.42 -5.32
CA ASN A 124 22.68 -19.60 -6.51
C ASN A 124 21.30 -18.97 -6.33
N VAL A 125 20.94 -17.99 -7.14
CA VAL A 125 19.60 -17.39 -7.10
C VAL A 125 18.62 -18.21 -7.91
N GLU A 126 17.58 -18.72 -7.24
CA GLU A 126 16.39 -19.30 -7.84
C GLU A 126 15.17 -18.44 -7.53
N TYR A 127 14.09 -18.57 -8.30
CA TYR A 127 12.87 -17.84 -8.02
C TYR A 127 11.60 -18.62 -8.38
N THR A 128 10.51 -18.28 -7.70
CA THR A 128 9.15 -18.70 -8.06
C THR A 128 8.31 -17.47 -8.29
N TYR A 129 7.73 -17.37 -9.48
CA TYR A 129 6.77 -16.32 -9.81
C TYR A 129 5.37 -16.91 -9.84
N GLN A 130 4.50 -16.38 -9.00
CA GLN A 130 3.09 -16.72 -8.95
C GLN A 130 2.27 -15.55 -9.51
N PRO A 131 1.70 -15.67 -10.72
CA PRO A 131 0.80 -14.66 -11.25
C PRO A 131 -0.50 -14.61 -10.42
N CYS A 132 -1.14 -13.45 -10.41
CA CYS A 132 -2.46 -13.27 -9.82
C CYS A 132 -3.57 -13.49 -10.86
N HIS A 133 -4.70 -14.06 -10.42
CA HIS A 133 -5.86 -14.30 -11.27
C HIS A 133 -7.13 -13.64 -10.71
N SER A 134 -7.76 -12.73 -11.48
CA SER A 134 -8.92 -11.96 -10.99
C SER A 134 -10.18 -12.80 -10.75
N TYR A 135 -10.30 -13.99 -11.36
CA TYR A 135 -11.54 -14.78 -11.35
C TYR A 135 -11.77 -15.65 -10.10
N THR A 136 -10.83 -15.69 -9.16
CA THR A 136 -10.96 -16.47 -7.93
C THR A 136 -11.57 -15.61 -6.81
N SER A 137 -12.70 -16.04 -6.26
CA SER A 137 -13.36 -15.38 -5.11
C SER A 137 -12.84 -15.85 -3.75
N SER A 138 -11.98 -16.88 -3.74
CA SER A 138 -11.35 -17.44 -2.55
C SER A 138 -9.97 -16.84 -2.31
N VAL A 139 -9.53 -16.86 -1.05
CA VAL A 139 -8.11 -16.68 -0.69
C VAL A 139 -7.30 -17.74 -1.42
N GLU A 140 -6.33 -17.34 -2.23
CA GLU A 140 -5.41 -18.29 -2.86
C GLU A 140 -4.20 -18.51 -1.94
N GLU A 141 -3.47 -19.61 -2.18
CA GLU A 141 -2.43 -20.06 -1.27
C GLU A 141 -1.27 -19.05 -1.16
N TYR A 142 -0.96 -18.33 -2.24
CA TYR A 142 0.20 -17.43 -2.26
C TYR A 142 -0.02 -16.14 -1.45
N GLN A 143 -1.26 -15.76 -1.15
CA GLN A 143 -1.56 -14.68 -0.21
C GLN A 143 -1.19 -15.04 1.24
N LEU A 144 -0.96 -16.33 1.52
CA LEU A 144 -0.45 -16.86 2.78
C LEU A 144 1.06 -17.13 2.74
N TRP A 145 1.75 -16.82 1.64
CA TRP A 145 3.20 -17.00 1.55
C TRP A 145 3.96 -15.80 2.11
N PRO A 146 5.12 -16.02 2.77
CA PRO A 146 5.73 -17.31 3.10
C PRO A 146 4.95 -18.11 4.16
N ASP A 147 5.11 -19.44 4.21
CA ASP A 147 4.52 -20.22 5.31
C ASP A 147 4.97 -19.66 6.67
N ALA A 148 4.00 -19.39 7.53
CA ALA A 148 4.19 -18.72 8.80
C ALA A 148 5.09 -19.50 9.78
N ASN A 149 5.33 -20.79 9.55
CA ASN A 149 6.14 -21.66 10.40
C ASN A 149 7.58 -21.85 9.90
N LEU A 150 7.95 -21.24 8.77
CA LEU A 150 9.33 -21.30 8.28
C LEU A 150 10.29 -20.61 9.24
N PRO A 151 11.57 -21.03 9.27
CA PRO A 151 12.59 -20.38 10.08
C PRO A 151 12.75 -18.91 9.69
N SER A 152 12.64 -18.04 10.69
CA SER A 152 12.75 -16.61 10.54
C SER A 152 13.34 -16.03 11.81
N ASN A 153 14.35 -15.18 11.67
CA ASN A 153 14.98 -14.47 12.77
C ASN A 153 15.01 -12.99 12.43
N MET A 154 14.61 -12.13 13.35
CA MET A 154 14.62 -10.69 13.13
C MET A 154 16.05 -10.10 13.06
N PHE A 155 17.02 -10.67 13.79
CA PHE A 155 18.37 -10.10 13.95
C PHE A 155 19.39 -10.59 12.92
N ASN A 156 19.12 -11.73 12.26
CA ASN A 156 20.00 -12.30 11.24
C ASN A 156 19.13 -12.77 10.08
N ASN A 157 18.77 -11.83 9.21
CA ASN A 157 17.81 -12.05 8.14
C ASN A 157 18.23 -11.43 6.80
N ASN A 158 17.59 -11.89 5.74
CA ASN A 158 17.68 -11.43 4.36
C ASN A 158 16.71 -10.26 4.05
N HIS A 159 16.42 -9.43 5.05
CA HIS A 159 15.40 -8.37 4.99
C HIS A 159 15.89 -7.05 4.35
N GLY A 160 17.19 -6.74 4.45
CA GLY A 160 17.77 -5.51 3.90
C GLY A 160 17.50 -5.31 2.40
N ILE A 161 16.89 -4.18 2.04
CA ILE A 161 16.52 -3.84 0.66
C ILE A 161 17.73 -3.75 -0.27
N ALA A 162 18.77 -2.99 0.11
CA ALA A 162 19.97 -2.81 -0.71
C ALA A 162 20.84 -4.08 -0.74
N GLU A 163 21.03 -4.72 0.41
CA GLU A 163 21.93 -5.87 0.56
C GLU A 163 21.38 -7.15 -0.08
N PHE A 164 20.08 -7.44 0.10
CA PHE A 164 19.50 -8.72 -0.30
C PHE A 164 18.52 -8.60 -1.46
N TYR A 165 17.55 -7.68 -1.40
CA TYR A 165 16.53 -7.60 -2.43
C TYR A 165 17.11 -7.14 -3.78
N ILE A 166 17.86 -6.04 -3.81
CA ILE A 166 18.45 -5.53 -5.06
C ILE A 166 19.43 -6.55 -5.65
N THR A 167 20.31 -7.12 -4.84
CA THR A 167 21.33 -8.09 -5.31
C THR A 167 20.73 -9.37 -5.85
N ARG A 168 19.64 -9.87 -5.25
CA ARG A 168 18.93 -11.07 -5.73
C ARG A 168 18.05 -10.77 -6.93
N LEU A 169 17.30 -9.66 -6.91
CA LEU A 169 16.47 -9.23 -8.05
C LEU A 169 17.29 -8.95 -9.31
N ALA A 170 18.52 -8.46 -9.17
CA ALA A 170 19.43 -8.28 -10.31
C ALA A 170 19.64 -9.58 -11.11
N GLN A 171 19.56 -10.75 -10.45
CA GLN A 171 19.75 -12.08 -11.05
C GLN A 171 18.45 -12.69 -11.59
N VAL A 172 17.29 -12.13 -11.28
CA VAL A 172 16.00 -12.56 -11.84
C VAL A 172 15.86 -11.99 -13.26
N THR A 173 15.25 -12.75 -14.18
CA THR A 173 15.04 -12.30 -15.56
C THR A 173 14.10 -11.10 -15.63
N ASP A 174 14.37 -10.15 -16.53
CA ASP A 174 13.58 -8.91 -16.69
C ASP A 174 12.09 -9.16 -16.97
N SER A 175 11.75 -10.23 -17.69
CA SER A 175 10.35 -10.61 -17.96
C SER A 175 9.57 -11.03 -16.72
N VAL A 176 10.25 -11.35 -15.61
CA VAL A 176 9.65 -11.79 -14.35
C VAL A 176 9.69 -10.68 -13.31
N LYS A 177 10.84 -10.05 -13.11
CA LYS A 177 10.96 -8.96 -12.13
C LYS A 177 10.31 -7.67 -12.60
N GLY A 178 10.17 -7.46 -13.91
CA GLY A 178 9.65 -6.21 -14.47
C GLY A 178 10.38 -5.00 -13.92
N LEU A 179 9.62 -4.01 -13.44
CA LEU A 179 10.16 -2.77 -12.87
C LEU A 179 10.63 -2.90 -11.41
N SER A 180 10.48 -4.08 -10.79
CA SER A 180 10.78 -4.27 -9.35
C SER A 180 12.20 -3.90 -8.97
N LEU A 181 13.18 -4.17 -9.83
CA LEU A 181 14.57 -3.84 -9.53
C LEU A 181 14.75 -2.32 -9.47
N GLN A 182 14.26 -1.59 -10.48
CA GLN A 182 14.35 -0.13 -10.52
C GLN A 182 13.57 0.50 -9.37
N TYR A 183 12.34 0.03 -9.10
CA TYR A 183 11.47 0.60 -8.07
C TYR A 183 12.00 0.38 -6.65
N ALA A 184 12.84 -0.64 -6.42
CA ALA A 184 13.51 -0.82 -5.12
C ALA A 184 14.36 0.40 -4.72
N SER A 185 14.84 1.20 -5.68
CA SER A 185 15.54 2.46 -5.39
C SER A 185 14.70 3.46 -4.62
N VAL A 186 13.38 3.51 -4.87
CA VAL A 186 12.45 4.38 -4.13
C VAL A 186 12.42 3.98 -2.65
N SER A 187 12.33 2.68 -2.37
CA SER A 187 12.34 2.16 -0.99
C SER A 187 13.67 2.36 -0.27
N VAL A 188 14.79 2.44 -0.99
CA VAL A 188 16.09 2.78 -0.39
C VAL A 188 16.17 4.28 -0.11
N CYS A 189 15.78 5.11 -1.07
CA CYS A 189 16.00 6.56 -1.00
C CYS A 189 14.97 7.29 -0.16
N VAL A 190 13.77 6.74 0.04
CA VAL A 190 12.78 7.34 0.96
C VAL A 190 13.32 7.43 2.40
N GLN A 191 14.22 6.52 2.80
CA GLN A 191 14.86 6.48 4.12
C GLN A 191 15.79 7.67 4.43
N LYS A 192 15.90 8.66 3.54
CA LYS A 192 16.78 9.81 3.73
C LYS A 192 16.06 10.91 4.52
N SER A 193 16.84 11.68 5.29
CA SER A 193 16.31 12.56 6.34
C SER A 193 15.78 13.91 5.83
N SER A 194 15.96 14.21 4.55
CA SER A 194 15.51 15.45 3.92
C SER A 194 15.25 15.26 2.42
N PHE A 195 14.44 16.15 1.83
CA PHE A 195 14.16 16.13 0.40
C PHE A 195 15.42 16.18 -0.48
N ASP A 196 16.41 17.00 -0.12
CA ASP A 196 17.67 17.11 -0.88
C ASP A 196 18.48 15.81 -0.84
N GLU A 197 18.50 15.11 0.29
CA GLU A 197 19.15 13.81 0.41
C GLU A 197 18.40 12.72 -0.36
N VAL A 198 17.06 12.71 -0.31
CA VAL A 198 16.23 11.79 -1.12
C VAL A 198 16.51 12.03 -2.60
N LYS A 199 16.51 13.30 -3.02
CA LYS A 199 16.77 13.69 -4.40
C LYS A 199 18.15 13.26 -4.86
N TYR A 200 19.18 13.56 -4.07
CA TYR A 200 20.54 13.13 -4.35
C TYR A 200 20.62 11.60 -4.48
N CYS A 201 19.99 10.85 -3.57
CA CYS A 201 19.95 9.40 -3.60
C CYS A 201 19.29 8.86 -4.87
N ILE A 202 18.15 9.42 -5.28
CA ILE A 202 17.44 8.99 -6.50
C ILE A 202 18.26 9.29 -7.75
N GLU A 203 18.84 10.49 -7.85
CA GLU A 203 19.60 10.92 -9.04
C GLU A 203 20.93 10.17 -9.21
N ASN A 204 21.54 9.70 -8.11
CA ASN A 204 22.86 9.06 -8.11
C ASN A 204 22.80 7.57 -7.67
N PHE A 205 21.63 6.94 -7.76
CA PHE A 205 21.41 5.60 -7.20
C PHE A 205 22.34 4.52 -7.75
N GLU A 206 22.75 4.62 -9.02
CA GLU A 206 23.68 3.66 -9.64
C GLU A 206 25.03 3.62 -8.91
N GLU A 207 25.51 4.77 -8.42
CA GLU A 207 26.77 4.90 -7.68
C GLU A 207 26.67 4.31 -6.27
N GLU A 208 25.45 4.19 -5.73
CA GLU A 208 25.14 3.68 -4.40
C GLU A 208 24.98 2.15 -4.36
N THR A 209 24.89 1.47 -5.52
CA THR A 209 24.67 0.01 -5.57
C THR A 209 25.78 -0.75 -6.31
N ALA A 210 26.23 -1.86 -5.71
CA ALA A 210 27.28 -2.70 -6.29
C ALA A 210 26.80 -3.58 -7.47
N VAL A 211 25.53 -3.49 -7.87
CA VAL A 211 24.85 -4.47 -8.76
C VAL A 211 24.25 -3.86 -10.03
N GLY A 212 24.64 -2.63 -10.40
CA GLY A 212 24.23 -2.01 -11.66
C GLY A 212 22.73 -1.71 -11.73
N ASN A 213 22.11 -1.38 -10.60
CA ASN A 213 20.73 -0.89 -10.58
C ASN A 213 20.74 0.61 -10.87
N GLU A 214 20.33 0.99 -12.08
CA GLU A 214 20.28 2.39 -12.52
C GLU A 214 19.19 3.23 -11.79
N GLY A 215 18.30 2.56 -11.03
CA GLY A 215 17.24 3.20 -10.27
C GLY A 215 16.15 3.83 -11.14
N VAL A 216 15.21 4.51 -10.48
CA VAL A 216 14.07 5.15 -11.18
C VAL A 216 14.48 6.42 -11.95
N ALA A 217 15.56 7.11 -11.56
CA ALA A 217 16.01 8.31 -12.27
C ALA A 217 16.38 8.02 -13.73
N HIS A 218 17.01 6.88 -14.01
CA HIS A 218 17.33 6.46 -15.38
C HIS A 218 16.08 6.28 -16.26
N ALA A 219 14.95 5.90 -15.65
CA ALA A 219 13.67 5.80 -16.33
C ALA A 219 12.93 7.16 -16.44
N GLY A 220 13.56 8.27 -16.05
CA GLY A 220 13.03 9.63 -16.16
C GLY A 220 12.10 10.04 -15.03
N TRP A 221 12.18 9.37 -13.88
CA TRP A 221 11.45 9.77 -12.67
C TRP A 221 12.21 10.84 -11.89
N GLU A 222 11.50 11.84 -11.41
CA GLU A 222 12.06 12.92 -10.59
C GLU A 222 11.26 13.13 -9.30
N PRO A 223 11.91 13.30 -8.13
CA PRO A 223 11.22 13.68 -6.89
C PRO A 223 10.58 15.06 -7.02
N PHE A 224 9.34 15.20 -6.57
CA PHE A 224 8.62 16.48 -6.68
C PHE A 224 7.70 16.85 -5.51
N ALA A 225 7.47 15.93 -4.56
CA ALA A 225 6.85 16.24 -3.27
C ALA A 225 7.43 15.36 -2.17
N TYR A 226 7.48 15.90 -0.95
CA TYR A 226 8.08 15.25 0.20
C TYR A 226 7.40 15.73 1.47
N MET A 227 7.25 14.83 2.42
CA MET A 227 6.95 15.18 3.81
C MET A 227 7.83 14.37 4.74
N LYS A 228 7.97 14.92 5.95
CA LYS A 228 8.54 14.23 7.09
C LYS A 228 7.64 14.50 8.29
N SER A 229 6.96 13.46 8.75
CA SER A 229 6.23 13.48 10.01
C SER A 229 7.22 13.25 11.14
N GLU A 230 7.14 14.04 12.21
CA GLU A 230 7.93 13.83 13.42
C GLU A 230 6.96 13.59 14.58
N THR A 231 7.04 12.44 15.24
CA THR A 231 6.29 12.22 16.48
C THR A 231 7.11 12.73 17.67
N GLU A 232 6.65 13.81 18.32
CA GLU A 232 7.27 14.31 19.56
C GLU A 232 7.04 13.33 20.73
N GLY A 233 8.10 12.71 21.25
CA GLY A 233 8.01 11.75 22.36
C GLY A 233 9.36 11.16 22.80
N MET A 234 9.34 10.28 23.82
CA MET A 234 10.55 9.67 24.42
C MET A 234 11.28 8.67 23.49
N LEU A 235 10.70 8.41 22.31
CA LEU A 235 11.26 7.67 21.18
C LEU A 235 10.86 8.45 19.92
N SER A 236 11.59 9.51 19.57
CA SER A 236 11.30 10.29 18.36
C SER A 236 11.50 9.40 17.14
N ASP A 237 10.43 9.08 16.43
CA ASP A 237 10.48 8.46 15.10
C ASP A 237 10.16 9.52 14.06
N SER A 238 10.70 9.37 12.86
CA SER A 238 10.34 10.22 11.75
C SER A 238 10.04 9.43 10.50
N ASP A 239 8.83 9.62 10.01
CA ASP A 239 8.30 8.88 8.88
C ASP A 239 8.18 9.81 7.68
N THR A 240 8.86 9.43 6.60
CA THR A 240 8.89 10.20 5.37
C THR A 240 7.99 9.59 4.31
N VAL A 241 7.41 10.48 3.50
CA VAL A 241 6.68 10.11 2.29
C VAL A 241 7.25 10.92 1.14
N ILE A 242 7.52 10.27 0.02
CA ILE A 242 8.03 10.91 -1.19
C ILE A 242 7.07 10.66 -2.36
N VAL A 243 6.88 11.66 -3.21
CA VAL A 243 6.23 11.49 -4.51
C VAL A 243 7.21 11.84 -5.63
N LEU A 244 7.38 10.92 -6.58
CA LEU A 244 8.13 11.10 -7.82
C LEU A 244 7.15 11.24 -8.98
N LYS A 245 7.51 12.01 -10.00
CA LYS A 245 6.73 12.15 -11.23
C LYS A 245 7.52 11.76 -12.46
N LYS A 246 6.77 11.36 -13.49
CA LYS A 246 7.25 11.22 -14.85
C LYS A 246 6.21 11.82 -15.80
N ASP A 247 6.61 12.90 -16.47
CA ASP A 247 5.75 13.68 -17.35
C ASP A 247 5.88 13.23 -18.81
N ASN A 248 4.75 12.93 -19.46
CA ASN A 248 4.65 12.81 -20.91
C ASN A 248 4.11 14.13 -21.49
N THR A 249 5.03 14.96 -21.97
CA THR A 249 4.70 16.29 -22.50
C THR A 249 3.81 16.26 -23.75
N SER A 250 3.79 15.14 -24.49
CA SER A 250 2.98 15.02 -25.71
C SER A 250 1.50 14.77 -25.41
N THR A 251 1.19 14.15 -24.26
CA THR A 251 -0.19 13.79 -23.87
C THR A 251 -0.68 14.54 -22.64
N ASN A 252 0.16 15.41 -22.05
CA ASN A 252 -0.07 16.02 -20.74
C ASN A 252 -0.41 14.96 -19.66
N TYR A 253 0.19 13.78 -19.78
CA TYR A 253 -0.04 12.65 -18.88
C TYR A 253 1.08 12.58 -17.86
N ARG A 254 0.74 12.38 -16.59
CA ARG A 254 1.69 12.31 -15.49
C ARG A 254 1.51 11.00 -14.74
N SER A 255 2.52 10.13 -14.77
CA SER A 255 2.60 8.99 -13.87
C SER A 255 3.34 9.41 -12.61
N CYS A 256 2.91 8.90 -11.46
CA CYS A 256 3.49 9.19 -10.16
C CYS A 256 3.87 7.90 -9.42
N ILE A 257 4.92 7.99 -8.60
CA ILE A 257 5.26 6.98 -7.61
C ILE A 257 5.14 7.64 -6.24
N ILE A 258 4.35 7.07 -5.34
CA ILE A 258 4.39 7.38 -3.90
C ILE A 258 5.21 6.32 -3.18
N GLY A 259 6.15 6.76 -2.35
CA GLY A 259 6.99 5.90 -1.52
C GLY A 259 6.78 6.22 -0.05
N PHE A 260 6.59 5.18 0.77
CA PHE A 260 6.51 5.27 2.23
C PHE A 260 7.79 4.73 2.85
N GLN A 261 8.31 5.43 3.85
CA GLN A 261 9.39 4.94 4.69
C GLN A 261 8.96 3.67 5.44
N GLY A 262 9.87 2.71 5.55
CA GLY A 262 9.76 1.61 6.49
C GLY A 262 10.59 1.91 7.74
N SER A 263 10.30 1.26 8.88
CA SER A 263 10.95 1.58 10.16
C SER A 263 12.49 1.53 10.11
N ASP A 264 13.11 2.54 10.73
CA ASP A 264 14.57 2.72 10.80
C ASP A 264 15.26 1.72 11.74
N SER A 265 14.49 1.01 12.57
CA SER A 265 15.02 -0.02 13.46
C SER A 265 14.11 -1.23 13.56
N LEU A 266 14.73 -2.41 13.54
CA LEU A 266 14.06 -3.71 13.68
C LEU A 266 13.38 -3.87 15.05
N LEU A 267 13.90 -3.20 16.08
CA LEU A 267 13.33 -3.24 17.43
C LEU A 267 12.08 -2.37 17.53
N ASP A 268 12.08 -1.20 16.90
CA ASP A 268 10.91 -0.31 16.85
C ASP A 268 9.81 -0.94 16.00
N PHE A 269 10.17 -1.55 14.87
CA PHE A 269 9.24 -2.35 14.06
C PHE A 269 8.66 -3.55 14.82
N SER A 270 9.49 -4.28 15.58
CA SER A 270 8.98 -5.40 16.39
C SER A 270 8.00 -4.92 17.44
N ASN A 271 8.28 -3.82 18.14
CA ASN A 271 7.36 -3.28 19.13
C ASN A 271 6.07 -2.84 18.43
N PHE A 272 6.18 -2.09 17.35
CA PHE A 272 5.07 -1.61 16.53
C PHE A 272 4.14 -2.73 16.05
N VAL A 273 4.69 -3.81 15.49
CA VAL A 273 3.88 -4.93 14.98
C VAL A 273 3.46 -5.91 16.09
N SER A 274 4.30 -6.13 17.11
CA SER A 274 4.00 -7.14 18.14
C SER A 274 3.09 -6.66 19.29
N SER A 275 3.13 -5.37 19.64
CA SER A 275 2.32 -4.82 20.73
C SER A 275 0.89 -4.46 20.33
N ASN A 276 0.61 -4.38 19.02
CA ASN A 276 -0.69 -3.98 18.45
C ASN A 276 -1.23 -5.02 17.45
N ASN A 277 -1.09 -6.31 17.77
CA ASN A 277 -1.57 -7.43 16.94
C ASN A 277 -3.12 -7.53 16.87
N GLU A 278 -3.83 -6.59 17.46
CA GLU A 278 -5.29 -6.52 17.45
C GLU A 278 -5.81 -6.01 16.11
N GLU A 279 -6.99 -6.49 15.73
CA GLU A 279 -7.74 -5.99 14.58
C GLU A 279 -8.43 -4.67 14.95
N THR A 280 -8.40 -3.70 14.04
CA THR A 280 -9.17 -2.47 14.09
C THR A 280 -9.95 -2.26 12.79
N SER A 281 -10.78 -1.23 12.78
CA SER A 281 -11.39 -0.69 11.58
C SER A 281 -10.54 0.45 11.01
N TYR A 282 -10.42 0.52 9.68
CA TYR A 282 -9.75 1.64 8.99
C TYR A 282 -10.36 1.82 7.60
N CYS A 283 -10.69 3.06 7.21
CA CYS A 283 -11.39 3.37 5.94
C CYS A 283 -12.65 2.53 5.70
N GLY A 284 -13.45 2.32 6.76
CA GLY A 284 -14.69 1.54 6.71
C GLY A 284 -14.49 0.03 6.70
N ARG A 285 -13.26 -0.47 6.81
CA ARG A 285 -12.99 -1.91 6.78
C ARG A 285 -12.49 -2.42 8.13
N TYR A 286 -13.21 -3.39 8.70
CA TYR A 286 -12.75 -4.15 9.87
C TYR A 286 -11.69 -5.21 9.51
N GLY A 287 -10.90 -5.62 10.50
CA GLY A 287 -9.86 -6.64 10.35
C GLY A 287 -8.53 -6.09 9.88
N VAL A 288 -8.28 -4.79 10.07
CA VAL A 288 -7.02 -4.12 9.72
C VAL A 288 -6.07 -4.21 10.91
N HIS A 289 -4.78 -4.44 10.67
CA HIS A 289 -3.78 -4.48 11.73
C HIS A 289 -3.63 -3.10 12.40
N THR A 290 -3.89 -3.02 13.71
CA THR A 290 -3.92 -1.74 14.47
C THR A 290 -2.65 -0.93 14.34
N GLY A 291 -1.47 -1.57 14.42
CA GLY A 291 -0.19 -0.86 14.21
C GLY A 291 -0.15 -0.11 12.87
N THR A 292 -0.30 -0.84 11.76
CA THR A 292 -0.31 -0.27 10.40
C THR A 292 -1.38 0.80 10.20
N ALA A 293 -2.58 0.62 10.79
CA ALA A 293 -3.64 1.64 10.72
C ALA A 293 -3.22 2.94 11.42
N ASN A 294 -2.70 2.84 12.64
CA ASN A 294 -2.24 4.01 13.40
C ASN A 294 -1.10 4.75 12.70
N GLU A 295 -0.16 4.01 12.12
CA GLU A 295 0.95 4.59 11.37
C GLU A 295 0.49 5.37 10.15
N LEU A 296 -0.34 4.74 9.32
CA LEU A 296 -0.88 5.41 8.14
C LEU A 296 -1.74 6.61 8.54
N TRP A 297 -2.51 6.49 9.62
CA TRP A 297 -3.28 7.60 10.20
C TRP A 297 -2.39 8.76 10.60
N HIS A 298 -1.31 8.51 11.34
CA HIS A 298 -0.36 9.55 11.77
C HIS A 298 0.25 10.28 10.58
N LEU A 299 0.61 9.55 9.52
CA LEU A 299 1.13 10.15 8.28
C LEU A 299 0.08 11.00 7.57
N THR A 300 -1.13 10.48 7.36
CA THR A 300 -2.14 11.13 6.51
C THR A 300 -2.84 12.30 7.20
N HIS A 301 -2.80 12.34 8.53
CA HIS A 301 -3.32 13.45 9.33
C HIS A 301 -2.26 14.51 9.65
N ASP A 302 -1.00 14.31 9.23
CA ASP A 302 0.00 15.36 9.28
C ASP A 302 -0.36 16.48 8.29
N SER A 303 -0.22 17.73 8.73
CA SER A 303 -0.50 18.89 7.88
C SER A 303 0.36 18.97 6.61
N GLN A 304 1.57 18.41 6.61
CA GLN A 304 2.43 18.28 5.43
C GLN A 304 1.86 17.28 4.42
N TYR A 305 1.20 16.22 4.86
CA TYR A 305 0.56 15.29 3.93
C TYR A 305 -0.51 16.02 3.11
N ALA A 306 -1.40 16.77 3.78
CA ALA A 306 -2.44 17.53 3.12
C ALA A 306 -1.91 18.70 2.26
N SER A 307 -0.78 19.33 2.64
CA SER A 307 -0.26 20.51 1.95
C SER A 307 0.79 20.20 0.86
N GLU A 308 1.49 19.07 0.94
CA GLU A 308 2.56 18.70 0.01
C GLU A 308 2.23 17.44 -0.80
N ILE A 309 1.75 16.37 -0.14
CA ILE A 309 1.53 15.07 -0.79
C ILE A 309 0.22 15.03 -1.57
N VAL A 310 -0.90 15.44 -0.97
CA VAL A 310 -2.21 15.44 -1.64
C VAL A 310 -2.18 16.28 -2.93
N PRO A 311 -1.68 17.54 -2.95
CA PRO A 311 -1.63 18.33 -4.18
C PRO A 311 -0.73 17.72 -5.26
N ALA A 312 0.31 16.99 -4.86
CA ALA A 312 1.16 16.25 -5.80
C ALA A 312 0.37 15.11 -6.46
N LEU A 313 -0.34 14.31 -5.67
CA LEU A 313 -1.19 13.22 -6.14
C LEU A 313 -2.36 13.69 -7.01
N GLU A 314 -2.97 14.84 -6.70
CA GLU A 314 -4.02 15.47 -7.53
C GLU A 314 -3.57 15.79 -8.96
N SER A 315 -2.25 15.91 -9.19
CA SER A 315 -1.67 16.15 -10.52
C SER A 315 -1.45 14.87 -11.34
N CYS A 316 -1.55 13.71 -10.69
CA CYS A 316 -1.23 12.41 -11.28
C CYS A 316 -2.42 11.83 -12.04
N HIS A 317 -2.13 11.16 -13.15
CA HIS A 317 -3.08 10.37 -13.92
C HIS A 317 -3.02 8.90 -13.56
N GLU A 318 -1.89 8.48 -12.99
CA GLU A 318 -1.59 7.12 -12.57
C GLU A 318 -0.70 7.20 -11.34
N VAL A 319 -0.97 6.36 -10.34
CA VAL A 319 -0.22 6.31 -9.09
C VAL A 319 0.26 4.88 -8.83
N THR A 320 1.57 4.73 -8.70
CA THR A 320 2.22 3.51 -8.21
C THR A 320 2.60 3.71 -6.74
N CYS A 321 2.24 2.78 -5.86
CA CYS A 321 2.77 2.74 -4.50
C CYS A 321 3.97 1.79 -4.41
N VAL A 322 5.06 2.25 -3.81
CA VAL A 322 6.28 1.46 -3.62
C VAL A 322 6.73 1.49 -2.16
N GLY A 323 7.02 0.33 -1.57
CA GLY A 323 7.42 0.28 -0.16
C GLY A 323 8.16 -0.99 0.24
N HIS A 324 9.09 -0.84 1.18
CA HIS A 324 9.81 -1.96 1.82
C HIS A 324 9.40 -2.08 3.28
N SER A 325 9.34 -3.30 3.81
CA SER A 325 9.02 -3.54 5.22
C SER A 325 7.68 -2.89 5.62
N LEU A 326 7.64 -2.10 6.69
CA LEU A 326 6.48 -1.31 7.09
C LEU A 326 5.95 -0.43 5.95
N GLY A 327 6.81 0.23 5.18
CA GLY A 327 6.39 1.05 4.04
C GLY A 327 5.62 0.26 2.97
N GLY A 328 5.92 -1.03 2.80
CA GLY A 328 5.16 -1.91 1.90
C GLY A 328 3.79 -2.30 2.48
N ALA A 329 3.69 -2.44 3.79
CA ALA A 329 2.41 -2.62 4.50
C ALA A 329 1.55 -1.36 4.44
N LEU A 330 2.15 -0.19 4.63
CA LEU A 330 1.48 1.10 4.42
C LEU A 330 0.97 1.23 2.98
N CYS A 331 1.78 0.87 1.98
CA CYS A 331 1.31 0.83 0.59
C CYS A 331 0.09 -0.08 0.39
N SER A 332 0.06 -1.23 1.04
CA SER A 332 -1.07 -2.16 0.94
C SER A 332 -2.33 -1.54 1.53
N LEU A 333 -2.24 -0.94 2.73
CA LEU A 333 -3.37 -0.30 3.40
C LEU A 333 -3.83 0.98 2.68
N PHE A 334 -2.89 1.80 2.22
CA PHE A 334 -3.11 2.98 1.38
C PHE A 334 -3.92 2.62 0.13
N THR A 335 -3.48 1.58 -0.59
CA THR A 335 -4.17 1.06 -1.78
C THR A 335 -5.58 0.58 -1.46
N MET A 336 -5.76 -0.10 -0.33
CA MET A 336 -7.07 -0.55 0.11
C MET A 336 -8.05 0.62 0.29
N CYS A 337 -7.62 1.67 0.99
CA CYS A 337 -8.43 2.87 1.23
C CYS A 337 -8.73 3.62 -0.07
N ALA A 338 -7.71 3.92 -0.87
CA ALA A 338 -7.85 4.68 -2.12
C ALA A 338 -8.71 3.94 -3.16
N ASN A 339 -8.66 2.61 -3.18
CA ASN A 339 -9.35 1.82 -4.20
C ASN A 339 -10.73 1.36 -3.76
N ARG A 340 -10.94 1.05 -2.47
CA ARG A 340 -12.17 0.40 -1.99
C ARG A 340 -12.79 1.05 -0.75
N GLY A 341 -12.19 2.10 -0.20
CA GLY A 341 -12.69 2.76 1.02
C GLY A 341 -14.14 3.23 0.87
N LEU A 342 -14.51 3.83 -0.27
CA LEU A 342 -15.89 4.25 -0.52
C LEU A 342 -16.88 3.07 -0.54
N GLU A 343 -16.49 1.94 -1.13
CA GLU A 343 -17.30 0.72 -1.16
C GLU A 343 -17.53 0.19 0.26
N TYR A 344 -16.49 0.17 1.09
CA TYR A 344 -16.59 -0.29 2.48
C TYR A 344 -17.48 0.63 3.33
N LEU A 345 -17.28 1.95 3.21
CA LEU A 345 -18.10 2.95 3.91
C LEU A 345 -19.57 2.87 3.52
N GLN A 346 -19.89 2.66 2.24
CA GLN A 346 -21.27 2.56 1.77
C GLN A 346 -21.95 1.24 2.13
N ASN A 347 -21.19 0.15 2.21
CA ASN A 347 -21.74 -1.16 2.57
C ASN A 347 -21.96 -1.32 4.09
N ASN A 348 -21.36 -0.48 4.92
CA ASN A 348 -21.57 -0.46 6.38
C ASN A 348 -22.90 0.20 6.81
N ASN A 349 -23.80 0.53 5.88
CA ASN A 349 -25.11 1.14 6.15
C ASN A 349 -26.12 0.21 6.88
N ASP A 350 -25.68 -0.85 7.56
CA ASP A 350 -26.52 -1.68 8.41
C ASP A 350 -26.79 -0.97 9.75
N SER A 351 -27.76 -0.07 9.69
CA SER A 351 -28.66 0.48 10.71
C SER A 351 -28.31 0.36 12.22
N ASP A 352 -28.30 1.53 12.85
CA ASP A 352 -28.77 1.86 14.22
C ASP A 352 -27.78 1.91 15.39
N LEU A 353 -26.48 1.65 15.23
CA LEU A 353 -25.50 1.94 16.28
C LEU A 353 -24.17 2.45 15.68
N MET A 354 -23.68 3.58 16.19
CA MET A 354 -22.30 4.15 16.03
C MET A 354 -22.11 5.37 15.10
N PHE A 355 -22.80 6.49 15.39
CA PHE A 355 -22.58 7.79 14.73
C PHE A 355 -21.13 8.35 14.85
N GLU A 356 -20.36 7.97 15.86
CA GLU A 356 -18.97 8.44 16.03
C GLU A 356 -17.94 7.57 15.30
N GLU A 357 -18.18 6.26 15.18
CA GLU A 357 -17.27 5.33 14.49
C GLU A 357 -17.30 5.56 12.98
N ASP A 358 -18.49 5.81 12.41
CA ASP A 358 -18.64 6.19 11.00
C ASP A 358 -17.89 7.47 10.67
N ALA A 359 -17.92 8.48 11.55
CA ALA A 359 -17.25 9.75 11.32
C ALA A 359 -15.73 9.60 11.23
N ASN A 360 -15.13 8.78 12.09
CA ASN A 360 -13.69 8.50 12.06
C ASN A 360 -13.31 7.73 10.78
N HIS A 361 -14.13 6.77 10.34
CA HIS A 361 -13.85 6.04 9.09
C HIS A 361 -13.92 6.93 7.84
N TRP A 362 -14.84 7.90 7.84
CA TRP A 362 -14.90 8.92 6.79
C TRP A 362 -13.70 9.87 6.85
N ASP A 363 -13.23 10.25 8.04
CA ASP A 363 -12.03 11.06 8.23
C ASP A 363 -10.78 10.35 7.69
N ASP A 364 -10.59 9.08 8.06
CA ASP A 364 -9.52 8.21 7.54
C ASP A 364 -9.52 8.22 6.00
N TYR A 365 -10.68 7.94 5.40
CA TYR A 365 -10.83 7.90 3.96
C TYR A 365 -10.56 9.26 3.30
N ASN A 366 -11.14 10.34 3.83
CA ASN A 366 -10.98 11.69 3.29
C ASN A 366 -9.54 12.21 3.40
N SER A 367 -8.78 11.78 4.41
CA SER A 367 -7.36 12.10 4.53
C SER A 367 -6.51 11.47 3.42
N LEU A 368 -6.98 10.37 2.84
CA LEU A 368 -6.23 9.51 1.92
C LEU A 368 -6.58 9.70 0.46
N ILE A 369 -7.81 10.13 0.15
CA ILE A 369 -8.26 10.27 -1.23
C ILE A 369 -7.85 11.59 -1.86
N TRP A 370 -7.58 11.53 -3.16
CA TRP A 370 -7.37 12.71 -3.99
C TRP A 370 -8.25 12.63 -5.23
N THR A 371 -8.62 13.79 -5.74
CA THR A 371 -9.36 13.92 -6.98
C THR A 371 -8.53 14.70 -7.96
N LYS A 372 -8.47 14.24 -9.20
CA LYS A 372 -7.73 14.98 -10.23
C LYS A 372 -8.42 16.31 -10.45
N LYS A 373 -7.68 17.43 -10.34
CA LYS A 373 -8.21 18.74 -10.71
C LYS A 373 -8.60 18.73 -12.19
N SER A 374 -9.90 18.74 -12.47
CA SER A 374 -10.44 18.98 -13.80
C SER A 374 -10.19 20.44 -14.15
N TYR A 375 -9.21 20.69 -15.01
CA TYR A 375 -9.06 22.00 -15.63
C TYR A 375 -10.29 22.25 -16.50
N VAL A 376 -11.22 23.06 -16.02
CA VAL A 376 -12.25 23.67 -16.86
C VAL A 376 -11.49 24.59 -17.82
N THR A 377 -11.31 24.14 -19.06
CA THR A 377 -10.90 25.02 -20.14
C THR A 377 -12.05 25.99 -20.37
N ASP A 378 -11.86 27.23 -19.92
CA ASP A 378 -12.79 28.32 -20.18
C ASP A 378 -12.74 28.63 -21.70
N GLU A 379 -13.54 27.92 -22.49
CA GLU A 379 -13.71 28.16 -23.93
C GLU A 379 -14.53 29.44 -24.22
N SER A 380 -14.67 30.36 -23.26
CA SER A 380 -15.44 31.59 -23.42
C SER A 380 -14.62 32.84 -23.82
N SER A 381 -13.44 32.66 -24.41
CA SER A 381 -12.62 33.78 -24.90
C SER A 381 -11.99 33.56 -26.28
N TRP A 382 -12.84 33.37 -27.30
CA TRP A 382 -12.51 33.69 -28.71
C TRP A 382 -13.70 34.32 -29.44
#